data_AF-A0A7S2PNK4-F1
#
_entry.id   AF-A0A7S2PNK4-F1
#
_cell.length_a   1.000
_cell.length_b   1.000
_cell.length_c   1.000
_cell.angle_alpha   90.00
_cell.angle_beta   90.00
_cell.angle_gamma   90.00
#
_symmetry.space_group_name_H-M   'P 1'
#
loop_
_entity.id
_entity.type
_entity.pdbx_description
1 polymer ?
#
loop_
_entity_poly.entity_id
_entity_poly.type
_entity_poly.pdbx_seq_one_letter_code
_entity_poly.pdbx_strand_id
1 'polypeptide(L)'
;YLPSPTPPVAHRDRGVAAMIEYDEDWPFATLKRLRGSVIPRAVLYAVPAPILAMILLWCKDVFPDAMAALQLDQLDDLRASYMYSASTMAIFFLVTFRTQQALGRFWEGTSLLHQMRGEWFDSVSCLITFSRSALEEKAEEVTEFRHTLVRLMSLCHGSALEEIKEGSADEVRVLDIHGLDQRTLMYLDQCRICFEFNRVEVLLHM
;
A
#
# COMPACT_ATOMS: atom_id res chain seq x y z
N TYR A 1 -28.93 25.00 21.92
CA TYR A 1 -27.49 25.17 22.18
C TYR A 1 -26.75 24.79 20.91
N LEU A 2 -26.30 25.80 20.15
CA LEU A 2 -25.50 25.55 18.95
C LEU A 2 -24.09 25.15 19.40
N PRO A 3 -23.52 24.04 18.90
CA PRO A 3 -22.14 23.70 19.19
C PRO A 3 -21.23 24.77 18.57
N SER A 4 -20.25 25.24 19.35
CA SER A 4 -19.21 26.15 18.89
C SER A 4 -18.45 25.54 17.70
N PRO A 5 -18.05 26.34 16.70
CA PRO A 5 -17.22 25.86 15.61
C PRO A 5 -15.93 25.30 16.18
N THR A 6 -15.69 24.01 15.93
CA THR A 6 -14.42 23.36 16.24
C THR A 6 -13.29 24.11 15.51
N PRO A 7 -12.16 24.37 16.17
CA PRO A 7 -11.02 25.00 15.52
C PRO A 7 -10.56 24.11 14.35
N PRO A 8 -10.13 24.69 13.22
CA PRO A 8 -9.59 23.91 12.12
C PRO A 8 -8.38 23.13 12.64
N VAL A 9 -8.50 21.80 12.66
CA VAL A 9 -7.37 20.91 12.89
C VAL A 9 -6.38 21.22 11.77
N ALA A 10 -5.20 21.72 12.14
CA ALA A 10 -4.13 21.97 11.19
C ALA A 10 -3.69 20.61 10.61
N HIS A 11 -4.27 20.23 9.48
CA HIS A 11 -3.79 19.12 8.68
C HIS A 11 -2.37 19.48 8.25
N ARG A 12 -1.40 18.84 8.90
CA ARG A 12 -0.03 18.84 8.44
C ARG A 12 -0.07 18.10 7.11
N ASP A 13 -0.10 18.86 6.01
CA ASP A 13 0.09 18.38 4.64
C ASP A 13 1.47 17.71 4.55
N ARG A 14 1.55 16.47 5.04
CA ARG A 14 2.59 15.54 4.61
C ARG A 14 2.23 15.26 3.17
N GLY A 15 2.80 16.06 2.27
CA GLY A 15 2.51 16.09 0.84
C GLY A 15 2.12 14.70 0.35
N VAL A 16 0.82 14.54 0.12
CA VAL A 16 0.21 13.29 -0.30
C VAL A 16 0.97 12.82 -1.52
N ALA A 17 1.62 11.68 -1.41
CA ALA A 17 2.25 11.05 -2.55
C ALA A 17 1.13 10.51 -3.42
N ALA A 18 0.56 11.39 -4.26
CA ALA A 18 -0.43 11.02 -5.27
C ALA A 18 0.02 9.72 -5.95
N MET A 19 -0.91 8.77 -6.04
CA MET A 19 -0.70 7.49 -6.72
C MET A 19 -0.03 7.77 -8.06
N ILE A 20 1.12 7.14 -8.29
CA ILE A 20 1.90 7.37 -9.49
C ILE A 20 1.15 6.71 -10.64
N GLU A 21 0.55 7.52 -11.50
CA GLU A 21 0.00 7.05 -12.76
C GLU A 21 1.16 6.69 -13.69
N TYR A 22 1.27 5.39 -13.96
CA TYR A 22 2.17 4.87 -14.96
C TYR A 22 1.47 4.99 -16.31
N ASP A 23 2.07 5.79 -17.17
CA ASP A 23 1.66 5.88 -18.56
C ASP A 23 2.40 4.78 -19.33
N GLU A 24 1.65 3.92 -20.01
CA GLU A 24 2.18 2.72 -20.69
C GLU A 24 2.80 3.04 -22.05
N ASP A 25 2.72 4.29 -22.51
CA ASP A 25 3.10 4.70 -23.87
C ASP A 25 4.58 4.44 -24.20
N TRP A 26 5.51 4.55 -23.23
CA TRP A 26 6.93 4.30 -23.50
C TRP A 26 7.76 3.89 -22.25
N PRO A 27 8.37 2.69 -22.22
CA PRO A 27 9.05 2.17 -21.03
C PRO A 27 10.28 3.00 -20.62
N PHE A 28 10.98 3.63 -21.57
CA PHE A 28 12.15 4.45 -21.24
C PHE A 28 11.76 5.84 -20.70
N ALA A 29 10.52 6.30 -20.91
CA ALA A 29 10.05 7.58 -20.38
C ALA A 29 9.87 7.46 -18.86
N THR A 30 9.43 6.28 -18.40
CA THR A 30 9.34 5.90 -16.99
C THR A 30 10.71 5.92 -16.30
N LEU A 31 11.79 5.57 -17.01
CA LEU A 31 13.16 5.58 -16.47
C LEU A 31 13.63 6.99 -16.06
N LYS A 32 13.17 8.04 -16.76
CA LYS A 32 13.54 9.44 -16.47
C LYS A 32 12.76 10.04 -15.30
N ARG A 33 11.69 9.40 -14.83
CA ARG A 33 10.89 9.90 -13.71
C ARG A 33 11.63 9.59 -12.41
N LEU A 34 11.97 10.63 -11.64
CA LEU A 34 12.63 10.48 -10.34
C LEU A 34 11.64 10.19 -9.20
N ARG A 35 10.37 10.60 -9.35
CA ARG A 35 9.32 10.38 -8.34
C ARG A 35 8.84 8.92 -8.43
N GLY A 36 9.00 8.19 -7.33
CA GLY A 36 8.68 6.75 -7.22
C GLY A 36 9.68 5.81 -7.88
N SER A 37 10.75 6.33 -8.48
CA SER A 37 11.80 5.49 -9.03
C SER A 37 12.65 4.88 -7.92
N VAL A 38 13.02 3.62 -8.12
CA VAL A 38 13.93 2.87 -7.26
C VAL A 38 15.39 3.22 -7.52
N ILE A 39 15.70 3.84 -8.67
CA ILE A 39 17.06 4.17 -9.12
C ILE A 39 17.84 5.00 -8.09
N PRO A 40 17.36 6.15 -7.59
CA PRO A 40 18.15 6.95 -6.64
C PRO A 40 18.49 6.18 -5.36
N ARG A 41 17.58 5.32 -4.90
CA ARG A 41 17.81 4.45 -3.75
C ARG A 41 18.80 3.34 -4.08
N ALA A 42 18.66 2.68 -5.22
CA ALA A 42 19.58 1.64 -5.67
C ALA A 42 21.01 2.17 -5.86
N VAL A 43 21.15 3.34 -6.49
CA VAL A 43 22.43 4.02 -6.69
C VAL A 43 23.10 4.33 -5.36
N LEU A 44 22.35 4.79 -4.35
CA LEU A 44 22.90 5.07 -3.02
C LEU A 44 23.57 3.83 -2.39
N TYR A 45 23.00 2.64 -2.61
CA TYR A 45 23.59 1.38 -2.12
C TYR A 45 24.66 0.79 -3.05
N ALA A 46 24.55 1.04 -4.36
CA ALA A 46 25.47 0.49 -5.35
C ALA A 46 26.79 1.24 -5.44
N VAL A 47 26.80 2.57 -5.23
CA VAL A 47 27.97 3.45 -5.42
C VAL A 47 29.15 3.21 -4.48
N PRO A 48 28.97 2.84 -3.19
CA PRO A 48 30.11 2.59 -2.30
C PRO A 48 31.04 1.45 -2.76
N ALA A 49 30.49 0.41 -3.39
CA ALA A 49 31.25 -0.75 -3.86
C ALA A 49 32.28 -0.44 -4.97
N PRO A 50 31.91 0.21 -6.11
CA PRO A 50 32.86 0.60 -7.13
C PRO A 50 33.84 1.69 -6.64
N ILE A 51 33.41 2.59 -5.73
CA ILE A 51 34.33 3.54 -5.10
C ILE A 51 35.43 2.79 -4.34
N LEU A 52 35.05 1.81 -3.51
CA LEU A 52 36.02 0.99 -2.79
C LEU A 52 36.93 0.21 -3.76
N ALA A 53 36.38 -0.36 -4.82
CA ALA A 53 37.18 -1.05 -5.85
C ALA A 53 38.19 -0.12 -6.53
N MET A 54 37.78 1.11 -6.88
CA MET A 54 38.66 2.13 -7.46
C MET A 54 39.77 2.55 -6.48
N ILE A 55 39.47 2.71 -5.20
CA ILE A 55 40.46 3.01 -4.16
C ILE A 55 41.48 1.86 -4.04
N LEU A 56 41.02 0.60 -4.06
CA LEU A 56 41.91 -0.56 -4.00
C LEU A 56 42.83 -0.67 -5.22
N LEU A 57 42.30 -0.43 -6.42
CA LEU A 57 43.10 -0.38 -7.65
C LEU A 57 44.15 0.74 -7.60
N TRP A 58 43.75 1.93 -7.18
CA TRP A 58 44.67 3.06 -7.02
C TRP A 58 45.78 2.77 -5.99
N CYS A 59 45.43 2.16 -4.86
CA CYS A 59 46.42 1.72 -3.85
C CYS A 59 47.40 0.67 -4.40
N LYS A 60 46.95 -0.23 -5.30
CA LYS A 60 47.81 -1.22 -5.96
C LYS A 60 48.87 -0.53 -6.82
N ASP A 61 48.50 0.51 -7.56
CA ASP A 61 49.42 1.25 -8.43
C ASP A 61 50.42 2.11 -7.65
N VAL A 62 50.01 2.70 -6.51
CA VAL A 62 50.86 3.60 -5.73
C VAL A 62 51.84 2.84 -4.82
N PHE A 63 51.46 1.66 -4.30
CA PHE A 63 52.27 0.90 -3.34
C PHE A 63 52.46 -0.58 -3.76
N PRO A 64 53.21 -0.85 -4.84
CA PRO A 64 53.39 -2.21 -5.36
C PRO A 64 54.06 -3.15 -4.34
N ASP A 65 55.06 -2.65 -3.59
CA ASP A 65 55.82 -3.47 -2.62
C ASP A 65 54.97 -3.91 -1.42
N ALA A 66 54.07 -3.03 -0.96
CA ALA A 66 53.15 -3.35 0.14
C ALA A 66 52.08 -4.37 -0.28
N MET A 67 51.62 -4.31 -1.53
CA MET A 67 50.67 -5.29 -2.08
C MET A 67 51.33 -6.63 -2.37
N ALA A 68 52.59 -6.65 -2.82
CA ALA A 68 53.36 -7.88 -2.96
C ALA A 68 53.55 -8.60 -1.62
N ALA A 69 53.78 -7.85 -0.53
CA ALA A 69 53.89 -8.40 0.82
C ALA A 69 52.57 -9.02 1.35
N LEU A 70 51.42 -8.55 0.86
CA LEU A 70 50.10 -9.05 1.26
C LEU A 70 49.65 -10.31 0.49
N GLN A 71 50.46 -10.82 -0.45
CA GLN A 71 50.19 -12.01 -1.29
C GLN A 71 48.82 -11.99 -2.01
N LEU A 72 48.22 -10.81 -2.20
CA LEU A 72 46.89 -10.68 -2.81
C LEU A 72 46.86 -11.16 -4.27
N ASP A 73 48.00 -11.10 -4.97
CA ASP A 73 48.15 -11.58 -6.35
C ASP A 73 48.12 -13.12 -6.46
N GLN A 74 48.28 -13.86 -5.34
CA GLN A 74 48.26 -15.32 -5.29
C GLN A 74 46.90 -15.93 -4.90
N LEU A 75 45.89 -15.10 -4.61
CA LEU A 75 44.52 -15.58 -4.44
C LEU A 75 43.98 -16.00 -5.81
N ASP A 76 44.24 -17.26 -6.20
CA ASP A 76 43.83 -17.92 -7.45
C ASP A 76 42.59 -17.27 -8.11
N ASP A 77 42.78 -16.68 -9.29
CA ASP A 77 41.71 -16.10 -10.13
C ASP A 77 40.53 -17.08 -10.32
N LEU A 78 40.82 -18.38 -10.36
CA LEU A 78 39.83 -19.45 -10.46
C LEU A 78 38.94 -19.54 -9.21
N ARG A 79 39.51 -19.41 -8.01
CA ARG A 79 38.76 -19.48 -6.75
C ARG A 79 37.93 -18.22 -6.56
N ALA A 80 38.47 -17.06 -6.90
CA ALA A 80 37.73 -15.80 -6.87
C ALA A 80 36.51 -15.82 -7.82
N SER A 81 36.71 -16.31 -9.05
CA SER A 81 35.63 -16.45 -10.04
C SER A 81 34.53 -17.42 -9.59
N TYR A 82 34.91 -18.57 -9.01
CA TYR A 82 33.93 -19.53 -8.48
C TYR A 82 33.11 -18.95 -7.33
N MET A 83 33.75 -18.30 -6.34
CA MET A 83 33.05 -17.70 -5.20
C MET A 83 32.13 -16.56 -5.63
N TYR A 84 32.55 -15.73 -6.58
CA TYR A 84 31.70 -14.69 -7.18
C TYR A 84 30.49 -15.28 -7.90
N SER A 85 30.69 -16.31 -8.72
CA SER A 85 29.60 -16.98 -9.44
C SER A 85 28.59 -17.64 -8.48
N ALA A 86 29.09 -18.38 -7.48
CA ALA A 86 28.25 -19.05 -6.49
C ALA A 86 27.45 -18.05 -5.64
N SER A 87 28.08 -16.95 -5.19
CA SER A 87 27.38 -15.91 -4.43
C SER A 87 26.35 -15.15 -5.27
N THR A 88 26.69 -14.81 -6.52
CA THR A 88 25.75 -14.17 -7.45
C THR A 88 24.54 -15.06 -7.73
N MET A 89 24.77 -16.35 -7.96
CA MET A 89 23.70 -17.33 -8.15
C MET A 89 22.77 -17.40 -6.92
N ALA A 90 23.34 -17.45 -5.71
CA ALA A 90 22.56 -17.47 -4.48
C ALA A 90 21.73 -16.19 -4.29
N ILE A 91 22.31 -15.01 -4.54
CA ILE A 91 21.59 -13.73 -4.46
C ILE A 91 20.46 -13.68 -5.49
N PHE A 92 20.75 -14.07 -6.73
CA PHE A 92 19.75 -14.09 -7.81
C PHE A 92 18.56 -14.98 -7.46
N PHE A 93 18.85 -16.19 -6.94
CA PHE A 93 17.81 -17.11 -6.49
C PHE A 93 16.97 -16.51 -5.34
N LEU A 94 17.62 -15.97 -4.30
CA LEU A 94 16.93 -15.37 -3.16
C LEU A 94 16.05 -14.18 -3.56
N VAL A 95 16.57 -13.28 -4.41
CA VAL A 95 15.82 -12.12 -4.91
C VAL A 95 14.63 -12.57 -5.73
N THR A 96 14.82 -13.52 -6.64
CA THR A 96 13.73 -14.04 -7.49
C THR A 96 12.66 -14.70 -6.64
N PHE A 97 13.02 -15.62 -5.75
CA PHE A 97 12.07 -16.33 -4.91
C PHE A 97 11.27 -15.36 -4.02
N ARG A 98 11.96 -14.42 -3.36
CA ARG A 98 11.30 -13.42 -2.50
C ARG A 98 10.37 -12.52 -3.30
N THR A 99 10.78 -12.08 -4.48
CA THR A 99 9.95 -11.22 -5.35
C THR A 99 8.73 -11.96 -5.84
N GLN A 100 8.88 -13.23 -6.24
CA GLN A 100 7.74 -14.07 -6.66
C GLN A 100 6.76 -14.29 -5.50
N GLN A 101 7.24 -14.58 -4.29
CA GLN A 101 6.38 -14.74 -3.12
C GLN A 101 5.64 -13.44 -2.77
N ALA A 102 6.33 -12.30 -2.82
CA ALA A 102 5.71 -10.99 -2.57
C ALA A 102 4.66 -10.65 -3.63
N LEU A 103 4.95 -10.90 -4.91
CA LEU A 103 4.02 -10.70 -6.02
C LEU A 103 2.79 -11.60 -5.90
N GLY A 104 2.98 -12.87 -5.53
CA GLY A 104 1.87 -13.80 -5.26
C GLY A 104 0.92 -13.27 -4.19
N ARG A 105 1.45 -12.85 -3.03
CA ARG A 105 0.65 -12.25 -1.95
C ARG A 105 -0.05 -10.96 -2.38
N PHE A 106 0.63 -10.13 -3.18
CA PHE A 106 0.04 -8.90 -3.69
C PHE A 106 -1.18 -9.17 -4.59
N TRP A 107 -1.06 -10.12 -5.51
CA TRP A 107 -2.18 -10.49 -6.39
C TRP A 107 -3.31 -11.19 -5.64
N GLU A 108 -2.98 -12.07 -4.69
CA GLU A 108 -3.96 -12.71 -3.81
C GLU A 108 -4.75 -11.65 -3.02
N GLY A 109 -4.05 -10.71 -2.37
CA GLY A 109 -4.70 -9.61 -1.64
C GLY A 109 -5.58 -8.74 -2.55
N THR A 110 -5.11 -8.41 -3.75
CA THR A 110 -5.90 -7.63 -4.74
C THR A 110 -7.15 -8.40 -5.18
N SER A 111 -7.02 -9.71 -5.40
CA SER A 111 -8.15 -10.58 -5.74
C SER A 111 -9.19 -10.63 -4.62
N LEU A 112 -8.75 -10.79 -3.36
CA LEU A 112 -9.62 -10.78 -2.19
C LEU A 112 -10.35 -9.43 -2.03
N LEU A 113 -9.67 -8.31 -2.27
CA LEU A 113 -10.31 -6.98 -2.26
C LEU A 113 -11.40 -6.85 -3.32
N HIS A 114 -11.16 -7.35 -4.53
CA HIS A 114 -12.17 -7.37 -5.58
C HIS A 114 -13.34 -8.30 -5.26
N GLN A 115 -13.07 -9.47 -4.67
CA GLN A 115 -14.11 -10.40 -4.23
C GLN A 115 -14.97 -9.77 -3.14
N MET A 116 -14.36 -9.19 -2.10
CA MET A 116 -15.06 -8.50 -1.02
C MET A 116 -16.01 -7.41 -1.55
N ARG A 117 -15.55 -6.60 -2.52
CA ARG A 117 -16.41 -5.62 -3.20
C ARG A 117 -17.59 -6.27 -3.92
N GLY A 118 -17.37 -7.42 -4.56
CA GLY A 118 -18.41 -8.20 -5.24
C GLY A 118 -19.46 -8.72 -4.27
N GLU A 119 -19.05 -9.36 -3.16
CA GLU A 119 -19.96 -9.89 -2.12
C GLU A 119 -20.85 -8.79 -1.50
N TRP A 120 -20.27 -7.61 -1.27
CA TRP A 120 -21.01 -6.46 -0.77
C TRP A 120 -22.03 -5.92 -1.78
N PHE A 121 -21.64 -5.84 -3.04
CA PHE A 121 -22.56 -5.45 -4.11
C PHE A 121 -23.72 -6.45 -4.24
N ASP A 122 -23.44 -7.75 -4.21
CA ASP A 122 -24.44 -8.80 -4.33
C ASP A 122 -25.43 -8.80 -3.16
N SER A 123 -24.91 -8.65 -1.94
CA SER A 123 -25.72 -8.53 -0.71
C SER A 123 -26.71 -7.37 -0.79
N VAL A 124 -26.24 -6.18 -1.18
CA VAL A 124 -27.11 -5.00 -1.35
C VAL A 124 -28.12 -5.22 -2.48
N SER A 125 -27.71 -5.81 -3.60
CA SER A 125 -28.59 -6.12 -4.74
C SER A 125 -29.75 -7.04 -4.34
N CYS A 126 -29.47 -8.09 -3.54
CA CYS A 126 -30.49 -9.00 -3.01
C CYS A 126 -31.51 -8.26 -2.13
N LEU A 127 -31.05 -7.45 -1.18
CA LEU A 127 -31.92 -6.68 -0.29
C LEU A 127 -32.78 -5.64 -1.05
N ILE A 128 -32.20 -4.96 -2.03
CA ILE A 128 -32.94 -4.05 -2.91
C ILE A 128 -34.02 -4.82 -3.68
N THR A 129 -33.71 -6.01 -4.18
CA THR A 129 -34.67 -6.86 -4.91
C THR A 129 -35.84 -7.29 -4.01
N PHE A 130 -35.59 -7.67 -2.75
CA PHE A 130 -36.65 -8.02 -1.80
C PHE A 130 -37.56 -6.84 -1.43
N SER A 131 -37.05 -5.62 -1.43
CA SER A 131 -37.87 -4.42 -1.20
C SER A 131 -38.80 -4.06 -2.37
N ARG A 132 -38.71 -4.74 -3.52
CA ARG A 132 -39.48 -4.40 -4.72
C ARG A 132 -40.98 -4.62 -4.56
N SER A 133 -41.42 -5.64 -3.82
CA SER A 133 -42.84 -5.91 -3.60
C SER A 133 -43.52 -4.81 -2.77
N ALA A 134 -42.80 -4.19 -1.84
CA ALA A 134 -43.32 -3.11 -1.01
C ALA A 134 -43.34 -1.74 -1.71
N LEU A 135 -42.76 -1.63 -2.91
CA LEU A 135 -42.60 -0.35 -3.62
C LEU A 135 -43.95 0.25 -4.04
N GLU A 136 -44.95 -0.57 -4.34
CA GLU A 136 -46.29 -0.12 -4.78
C GLU A 136 -47.07 0.56 -3.64
N GLU A 137 -46.94 0.05 -2.41
CA GLU A 137 -47.67 0.56 -1.25
C GLU A 137 -46.88 1.63 -0.48
N LYS A 138 -45.54 1.52 -0.44
CA LYS A 138 -44.65 2.26 0.46
C LYS A 138 -43.43 2.82 -0.27
N ALA A 139 -43.67 3.50 -1.39
CA ALA A 139 -42.60 3.98 -2.26
C ALA A 139 -41.54 4.85 -1.55
N GLU A 140 -41.96 5.75 -0.65
CA GLU A 140 -41.07 6.64 0.09
C GLU A 140 -40.21 5.87 1.11
N GLU A 141 -40.82 5.03 1.95
CA GLU A 141 -40.12 4.19 2.93
C GLU A 141 -39.10 3.25 2.24
N VAL A 142 -39.48 2.64 1.11
CA VAL A 142 -38.57 1.78 0.32
C VAL A 142 -37.40 2.57 -0.24
N THR A 143 -37.64 3.79 -0.71
CA THR A 143 -36.57 4.65 -1.26
C THR A 143 -35.59 5.05 -0.15
N GLU A 144 -36.10 5.47 1.01
CA GLU A 144 -35.28 5.79 2.18
C GLU A 144 -34.46 4.58 2.64
N PHE A 145 -35.09 3.41 2.77
CA PHE A 145 -34.40 2.16 3.11
C PHE A 145 -33.25 1.83 2.14
N ARG A 146 -33.49 1.91 0.83
CA ARG A 146 -32.47 1.63 -0.19
C ARG A 146 -31.30 2.61 -0.12
N HIS A 147 -31.56 3.90 0.08
CA HIS A 147 -30.50 4.89 0.24
C HIS A 147 -29.66 4.65 1.49
N THR A 148 -30.32 4.38 2.63
CA THR A 148 -29.63 4.07 3.89
C THR A 148 -28.78 2.82 3.75
N LEU A 149 -29.30 1.76 3.12
CA LEU A 149 -28.57 0.52 2.88
C LEU A 149 -27.30 0.75 2.03
N VAL A 150 -27.40 1.51 0.93
CA VAL A 150 -26.25 1.80 0.07
C VAL A 150 -25.19 2.64 0.79
N ARG A 151 -25.61 3.61 1.62
CA ARG A 151 -24.69 4.44 2.42
C ARG A 151 -23.98 3.63 3.51
N LEU A 152 -24.73 2.78 4.23
CA LEU A 152 -24.17 1.85 5.22
C LEU A 152 -23.16 0.90 4.59
N MET A 153 -23.50 0.32 3.43
CA MET A 153 -22.57 -0.57 2.72
C MET A 153 -21.32 0.18 2.25
N SER A 154 -21.47 1.40 1.76
CA SER A 154 -20.31 2.24 1.41
C SER A 154 -19.43 2.51 2.62
N LEU A 155 -20.01 2.79 3.79
CA LEU A 155 -19.28 3.07 5.03
C LEU A 155 -18.53 1.85 5.55
N CYS A 156 -19.16 0.67 5.49
CA CYS A 156 -18.54 -0.60 5.82
C CYS A 156 -17.38 -0.91 4.85
N HIS A 157 -17.58 -0.70 3.53
CA HIS A 157 -16.50 -0.85 2.53
C HIS A 157 -15.34 0.09 2.78
N GLY A 158 -15.62 1.36 3.03
CA GLY A 158 -14.60 2.35 3.35
C GLY A 158 -13.83 2.02 4.62
N SER A 159 -14.53 1.60 5.68
CA SER A 159 -13.91 1.26 6.97
C SER A 159 -12.97 0.06 6.87
N ALA A 160 -13.33 -0.97 6.09
CA ALA A 160 -12.47 -2.12 5.86
C ALA A 160 -11.22 -1.75 5.04
N LEU A 161 -11.38 -0.89 4.03
CA LEU A 161 -10.23 -0.40 3.26
C LEU A 161 -9.30 0.45 4.13
N GLU A 162 -9.84 1.27 5.03
CA GLU A 162 -9.02 2.03 5.98
C GLU A 162 -8.20 1.11 6.89
N GLU A 163 -8.76 -0.02 7.33
CA GLU A 163 -8.05 -0.98 8.18
C GLU A 163 -6.90 -1.68 7.43
N ILE A 164 -7.11 -2.02 6.16
CA ILE A 164 -6.07 -2.63 5.32
C ILE A 164 -4.97 -1.61 4.96
N LYS A 165 -5.32 -0.33 4.90
CA LYS A 165 -4.44 0.75 4.46
C LYS A 165 -3.62 1.29 5.63
N GLU A 166 -2.53 0.60 5.96
CA GLU A 166 -1.64 1.00 7.04
C GLU A 166 -1.03 2.40 6.81
N GLY A 167 -1.41 3.39 7.64
CA GLY A 167 -0.66 4.64 7.81
C GLY A 167 -0.72 5.68 6.68
N SER A 168 -1.61 5.53 5.69
CA SER A 168 -1.77 6.58 4.66
C SER A 168 -2.79 7.63 5.11
N ALA A 169 -2.50 8.91 4.85
CA ALA A 169 -3.41 10.02 5.12
C ALA A 169 -4.56 10.16 4.10
N ASP A 170 -4.61 9.27 3.11
CA ASP A 170 -5.60 9.33 2.06
C ASP A 170 -6.94 8.80 2.59
N GLU A 171 -7.87 9.70 2.86
CA GLU A 171 -9.23 9.37 3.27
C GLU A 171 -9.92 8.52 2.19
N VAL A 172 -10.50 7.40 2.61
CA VAL A 172 -11.30 6.57 1.70
C VAL A 172 -12.61 7.31 1.47
N ARG A 173 -12.93 7.61 0.21
CA ARG A 173 -14.18 8.30 -0.12
C ARG A 173 -15.35 7.36 0.09
N VAL A 174 -16.21 7.72 1.04
CA VAL A 174 -17.47 7.04 1.33
C VAL A 174 -18.62 7.88 0.79
N LEU A 175 -19.71 7.24 0.36
CA LEU A 175 -20.97 7.94 0.10
C LEU A 175 -21.43 8.67 1.38
N ASP A 176 -22.08 9.82 1.18
CA ASP A 176 -22.56 10.69 2.25
C ASP A 176 -23.20 9.93 3.42
N ILE A 177 -22.83 10.32 4.64
CA ILE A 177 -23.20 9.66 5.90
C ILE A 177 -24.60 10.09 6.40
N HIS A 178 -25.30 10.93 5.63
CA HIS A 178 -26.69 11.28 5.92
C HIS A 178 -27.57 10.03 6.10
N GLY A 179 -28.30 9.97 7.22
CA GLY A 179 -29.14 8.83 7.61
C GLY A 179 -28.65 8.10 8.85
N LEU A 180 -27.39 8.30 9.26
CA LEU A 180 -26.91 7.91 10.59
C LEU A 180 -27.15 9.05 11.59
N ASP A 181 -27.57 8.70 12.80
CA ASP A 181 -27.70 9.67 13.87
C ASP A 181 -26.32 10.11 14.38
N GLN A 182 -26.25 11.34 14.89
CA GLN A 182 -25.00 11.93 15.37
C GLN A 182 -24.35 11.11 16.48
N ARG A 183 -25.11 10.39 17.31
CA ARG A 183 -24.55 9.60 18.42
C ARG A 183 -23.84 8.37 17.87
N THR A 184 -24.42 7.69 16.88
CA THR A 184 -23.79 6.58 16.17
C THR A 184 -22.49 7.01 15.50
N LEU A 185 -22.45 8.18 14.84
CA LEU A 185 -21.22 8.71 14.25
C LEU A 185 -20.15 9.00 15.30
N MET A 186 -20.52 9.65 16.41
CA MET A 186 -19.59 9.90 17.51
C MET A 186 -19.08 8.61 18.14
N TYR A 187 -19.94 7.59 18.28
CA TYR A 187 -19.55 6.28 18.79
C TYR A 187 -18.56 5.59 17.85
N LEU A 188 -18.81 5.59 16.55
CA LEU A 188 -17.91 5.01 15.54
C LEU A 188 -16.54 5.69 15.51
N ASP A 189 -16.48 7.01 15.70
CA ASP A 189 -15.21 7.75 15.81
C ASP A 189 -14.46 7.41 17.11
N GLN A 190 -15.19 7.33 18.23
CA GLN A 190 -14.62 6.96 19.53
C GLN A 190 -14.16 5.50 19.60
N CYS A 191 -14.82 4.56 18.91
CA CYS A 191 -14.44 3.15 18.88
C CYS A 191 -12.98 2.97 18.43
N ARG A 192 -12.56 3.72 17.40
CA ARG A 192 -11.18 3.65 16.90
C ARG A 192 -10.18 4.29 17.87
N ILE A 193 -10.51 5.48 18.39
CA ILE A 193 -9.57 6.30 19.17
C ILE A 193 -9.42 5.79 20.61
N CYS A 194 -10.52 5.41 21.25
CA CYS A 194 -10.57 5.10 22.67
C CYS A 194 -10.46 3.61 22.97
N PHE A 195 -10.98 2.75 22.08
CA PHE A 195 -11.16 1.32 22.37
C PHE A 195 -10.37 0.40 21.45
N GLU A 196 -9.71 0.92 20.41
CA GLU A 196 -8.98 0.15 19.38
C GLU A 196 -9.84 -0.97 18.75
N PHE A 197 -11.17 -0.79 18.71
CA PHE A 197 -12.07 -1.76 18.06
C PHE A 197 -12.10 -1.58 16.55
N ASN A 198 -12.30 -2.69 15.85
CA ASN A 198 -12.52 -2.69 14.41
C ASN A 198 -13.88 -2.04 14.09
N ARG A 199 -13.85 -0.92 13.36
CA ARG A 199 -15.05 -0.18 12.95
C ARG A 199 -16.00 -1.04 12.10
N VAL A 200 -15.47 -1.95 11.29
CA VAL A 200 -16.26 -2.83 10.43
C VAL A 200 -17.10 -3.79 11.27
N GLU A 201 -16.51 -4.39 12.30
CA GLU A 201 -17.21 -5.30 13.21
C GLU A 201 -18.34 -4.57 13.94
N VAL A 202 -18.08 -3.36 14.45
CA VAL A 202 -19.11 -2.53 15.08
C VAL A 202 -20.24 -2.18 14.10
N LEU A 203 -19.92 -1.83 12.85
CA LEU A 203 -20.92 -1.53 11.81
C LEU A 203 -21.77 -2.74 11.43
N LEU A 204 -21.20 -3.95 11.47
CA LEU A 204 -21.92 -5.20 11.18
C LEU A 204 -22.89 -5.61 12.31
N HIS A 205 -22.69 -5.08 13.52
CA HIS A 205 -23.51 -5.40 14.70
C HIS A 205 -24.53 -4.32 15.08
N MET A 206 -24.58 -3.21 14.33
CA MET A 206 -25.61 -2.15 14.46
C MET A 206 -26.92 -2.54 13.77
#